data_AF-A0A398CQM5-F1
#
_entry.id   AF-A0A398CQM5-F1
#
_cell.length_a   1.000
_cell.length_b   1.000
_cell.length_c   1.000
_cell.angle_alpha   90.00
_cell.angle_beta   90.00
_cell.angle_gamma   90.00
#
_symmetry.space_group_name_H-M   'P 1'
#
loop_
_entity.id
_entity.type
_entity.pdbx_description
1 polymer ?
#
loop_
_entity_poly.entity_id
_entity_poly.type
_entity_poly.pdbx_seq_one_letter_code
_entity_poly.pdbx_strand_id
1 'polypeptide(L)'
;MALNFARSGSAELEWGRGPEEAYPSEADVPWGERLISVDNLTLAYSNGRGKPGKTVLDGLSLDIREGEFVVVLGASGCGKTSLLRLLAGYERPTSGAVEVLGRPSSGPSAEVGVVFQHANLFPWLTIQRNVEFGLKMKRVGRAERKRLASGYLSQVGLSAAADYLPYQLSGGMKQRGAIARSLASEPRILLMDEPFGALDAITRENLQTLVKSIWRTTGLTVFFITHDVDEALYLGSRIVVLNGSPGQIGTDIANPLFEREDSVTRLRSHKDYAAARDHLLKRLES
;
A
#
# COMPACT_ATOMS: atom_id res chain seq x y z
N MET A 1 -48.43 21.46 23.53
CA MET A 1 -48.25 20.12 24.11
C MET A 1 -47.53 19.29 23.07
N ALA A 2 -46.30 18.89 23.37
CA ALA A 2 -45.23 18.62 22.41
C ALA A 2 -45.38 17.31 21.63
N LEU A 3 -44.94 17.37 20.37
CA LEU A 3 -44.84 16.28 19.40
C LEU A 3 -43.75 15.27 19.80
N ASN A 4 -44.08 13.99 19.67
CA ASN A 4 -43.16 12.87 19.78
C ASN A 4 -42.09 12.94 18.67
N PHE A 5 -40.84 13.19 19.05
CA PHE A 5 -39.70 12.92 18.19
C PHE A 5 -39.31 11.44 18.33
N ALA A 6 -39.56 10.69 17.27
CA ALA A 6 -38.93 9.39 17.07
C ALA A 6 -37.41 9.58 17.06
N ARG A 7 -36.71 8.91 17.98
CA ARG A 7 -35.27 8.74 17.93
C ARG A 7 -34.95 7.90 16.69
N SER A 8 -34.46 8.54 15.63
CA SER A 8 -33.78 7.83 14.54
C SER A 8 -32.49 7.25 15.11
N GLY A 9 -32.44 5.93 15.29
CA GLY A 9 -31.21 5.22 15.64
C GLY A 9 -30.18 5.40 14.55
N SER A 10 -29.16 6.20 14.83
CA SER A 10 -27.87 6.13 14.15
C SER A 10 -27.31 4.72 14.36
N ALA A 11 -27.15 3.94 13.31
CA ALA A 11 -26.30 2.76 13.35
C ALA A 11 -24.91 3.22 13.81
N GLU A 12 -24.49 2.82 15.02
CA GLU A 12 -23.13 3.04 15.50
C GLU A 12 -22.19 2.41 14.48
N LEU A 13 -21.28 3.21 13.92
CA LEU A 13 -20.17 2.65 13.14
C LEU A 13 -19.44 1.66 14.03
N GLU A 14 -19.36 0.41 13.58
CA GLU A 14 -18.67 -0.64 14.32
C GLU A 14 -17.15 -0.44 14.21
N TRP A 15 -16.63 0.48 15.01
CA TRP A 15 -15.19 0.72 15.17
C TRP A 15 -14.58 -0.39 16.03
N GLY A 16 -13.46 -0.97 15.58
CA GLY A 16 -12.63 -1.86 16.40
C GLY A 16 -12.87 -3.35 16.22
N ARG A 17 -13.70 -3.77 15.26
CA ARG A 17 -13.71 -5.17 14.83
C ARG A 17 -12.42 -5.49 14.10
N GLY A 18 -11.71 -6.51 14.57
CA GLY A 18 -10.62 -7.11 13.79
C GLY A 18 -11.15 -7.61 12.45
N PRO A 19 -10.29 -7.82 11.43
CA PRO A 19 -10.73 -8.33 10.13
C PRO A 19 -11.57 -9.62 10.24
N GLU A 20 -11.24 -10.52 11.17
CA GLU A 20 -12.02 -11.74 11.43
C GLU A 20 -13.41 -11.49 12.05
N GLU A 21 -13.58 -10.39 12.78
CA GLU A 21 -14.87 -10.00 13.39
C GLU A 21 -15.73 -9.16 12.44
N ALA A 22 -15.08 -8.41 11.55
CA ALA A 22 -15.73 -7.63 10.48
C ALA A 22 -16.29 -8.56 9.38
N TYR A 23 -15.66 -9.73 9.18
CA TYR A 23 -16.10 -10.77 8.25
C TYR A 23 -16.32 -12.09 9.02
N PRO A 24 -17.50 -12.30 9.63
CA PRO A 24 -17.74 -13.38 10.60
C PRO A 24 -17.67 -14.81 10.05
N SER A 25 -17.52 -15.00 8.73
CA SER A 25 -17.20 -16.29 8.11
C SER A 25 -16.21 -16.14 6.95
N GLU A 26 -15.37 -17.16 6.70
CA GLU A 26 -14.47 -17.19 5.53
C GLU A 26 -15.23 -17.07 4.19
N ALA A 27 -16.51 -17.44 4.16
CA ALA A 27 -17.36 -17.33 2.97
C ALA A 27 -17.84 -15.88 2.72
N ASP A 28 -17.80 -15.01 3.73
CA ASP A 28 -18.16 -13.60 3.65
C ASP A 28 -16.96 -12.68 3.35
N VAL A 29 -15.76 -13.27 3.25
CA VAL A 29 -14.52 -12.56 2.92
C VAL A 29 -14.46 -12.38 1.40
N PRO A 30 -14.48 -11.15 0.86
CA PRO A 30 -14.39 -10.92 -0.58
C PRO A 30 -12.95 -11.13 -1.12
N TRP A 31 -12.02 -11.47 -0.23
CA TRP A 31 -10.59 -11.66 -0.49
C TRP A 31 -10.28 -13.14 -0.71
N GLY A 32 -9.28 -13.42 -1.55
CA GLY A 32 -8.88 -14.77 -1.88
C GLY A 32 -8.01 -15.44 -0.79
N GLU A 33 -7.11 -16.31 -1.25
CA GLU A 33 -6.19 -17.03 -0.37
C GLU A 33 -5.22 -16.07 0.37
N ARG A 34 -4.63 -16.55 1.47
CA ARG A 34 -3.57 -15.81 2.16
C ARG A 34 -2.34 -15.70 1.25
N LEU A 35 -1.95 -14.47 0.91
CA LEU A 35 -0.81 -14.21 0.05
C LEU A 35 0.46 -13.86 0.82
N ILE A 36 0.32 -13.14 1.92
CA ILE A 36 1.45 -12.78 2.78
C ILE A 36 1.12 -13.28 4.18
N SER A 37 2.10 -13.91 4.83
CA SER A 37 2.04 -14.27 6.24
C SER A 37 3.31 -13.80 6.92
N VAL A 38 3.14 -13.09 8.03
CA VAL A 38 4.21 -12.63 8.91
C VAL A 38 3.92 -13.21 10.27
N ASP A 39 4.87 -13.97 10.82
CA ASP A 39 4.70 -14.67 12.09
C ASP A 39 5.82 -14.29 13.07
N ASN A 40 5.41 -13.67 14.19
CA ASN A 40 6.25 -13.27 15.33
C ASN A 40 7.58 -12.62 14.91
N LEU A 41 7.48 -11.67 13.98
CA LEU A 41 8.58 -11.04 13.29
C LEU A 41 9.33 -10.07 14.18
N THR A 42 10.64 -10.27 14.30
CA THR A 42 11.56 -9.30 14.90
C THR A 42 12.66 -8.94 13.91
N LEU A 43 12.99 -7.65 13.84
CA LEU A 43 14.09 -7.13 13.03
C LEU A 43 14.95 -6.19 13.87
N ALA A 44 16.26 -6.48 13.92
CA ALA A 44 17.27 -5.61 14.51
C ALA A 44 18.39 -5.33 13.50
N TYR A 45 18.76 -4.05 13.36
CA TYR A 45 19.89 -3.66 12.50
C TYR A 45 21.19 -3.67 13.28
N SER A 46 22.20 -4.42 12.80
CA SER A 46 23.52 -4.48 13.42
C SER A 46 24.27 -3.15 13.33
N ASN A 47 24.92 -2.76 14.43
CA ASN A 47 25.68 -1.51 14.52
C ASN A 47 27.15 -1.67 14.08
N GLY A 48 27.49 -2.75 13.37
CA GLY A 48 28.84 -3.01 12.83
C GLY A 48 29.96 -3.23 13.86
N ARG A 49 29.66 -3.27 15.17
CA ARG A 49 30.67 -3.37 16.26
C ARG A 49 30.39 -4.46 17.30
N GLY A 50 29.70 -5.53 16.94
CA GLY A 50 29.40 -6.64 17.86
C GLY A 50 28.47 -6.30 19.04
N LYS A 51 27.86 -5.10 19.04
CA LYS A 51 26.76 -4.75 19.97
C LYS A 51 25.43 -5.23 19.41
N PRO A 52 24.46 -5.63 20.27
CA PRO A 52 23.11 -5.90 19.82
C PRO A 52 22.58 -4.66 19.07
N GLY A 53 22.02 -4.94 17.90
CA GLY A 53 21.49 -3.93 17.00
C GLY A 53 20.29 -3.18 17.60
N LYS A 54 19.93 -2.03 17.02
CA LYS A 54 18.65 -1.40 17.37
C LYS A 54 17.52 -2.27 16.81
N THR A 55 16.69 -2.84 17.68
CA THR A 55 15.43 -3.49 17.29
C THR A 55 14.47 -2.44 16.73
N VAL A 56 13.96 -2.68 15.52
CA VAL A 56 13.07 -1.78 14.78
C VAL A 56 11.66 -2.35 14.68
N LEU A 57 11.52 -3.67 14.63
CA LEU A 57 10.24 -4.39 14.68
C LEU A 57 10.37 -5.50 15.71
N ASP A 58 9.31 -5.77 16.49
CA ASP A 58 9.37 -6.79 17.54
C ASP A 58 8.04 -7.53 17.74
N GLY A 59 8.04 -8.84 17.50
CA GLY A 59 6.86 -9.71 17.68
C GLY A 59 5.67 -9.37 16.79
N LEU A 60 5.91 -8.88 15.57
CA LEU A 60 4.85 -8.49 14.65
C LEU A 60 4.28 -9.71 13.92
N SER A 61 2.95 -9.90 13.98
CA SER A 61 2.25 -10.90 13.16
C SER A 61 1.18 -10.25 12.30
N LEU A 62 1.18 -10.54 11.00
CA LEU A 62 0.28 -9.93 10.02
C LEU A 62 0.04 -10.89 8.85
N ASP A 63 -1.22 -11.14 8.53
CA ASP A 63 -1.61 -11.85 7.32
C ASP A 63 -2.31 -10.90 6.35
N ILE A 64 -2.02 -11.04 5.04
CA ILE A 64 -2.67 -10.29 3.96
C ILE A 64 -3.22 -11.28 2.94
N ARG A 65 -4.50 -11.10 2.58
CA ARG A 65 -5.21 -11.97 1.63
C ARG A 65 -5.22 -11.36 0.23
N GLU A 66 -5.42 -12.22 -0.76
CA GLU A 66 -5.49 -11.80 -2.16
C GLU A 66 -6.60 -10.79 -2.41
N GLY A 67 -6.25 -9.69 -3.08
CA GLY A 67 -7.15 -8.60 -3.43
C GLY A 67 -7.27 -7.53 -2.35
N GLU A 68 -6.74 -7.75 -1.14
CA GLU A 68 -6.78 -6.73 -0.09
C GLU A 68 -5.97 -5.48 -0.48
N PHE A 69 -6.50 -4.32 -0.12
CA PHE A 69 -5.75 -3.06 -0.06
C PHE A 69 -5.50 -2.74 1.41
N VAL A 70 -4.33 -3.12 1.90
CA VAL A 70 -3.91 -2.89 3.29
C VAL A 70 -3.11 -1.60 3.38
N VAL A 71 -3.59 -0.66 4.19
CA VAL A 71 -2.86 0.58 4.48
C VAL A 71 -2.24 0.51 5.87
N VAL A 72 -0.93 0.72 5.94
CA VAL A 72 -0.16 0.76 7.17
C VAL A 72 0.15 2.21 7.55
N LEU A 73 -0.44 2.66 8.65
CA LEU A 73 -0.18 3.93 9.31
C LEU A 73 0.84 3.75 10.44
N GLY A 74 1.51 4.84 10.82
CA GLY A 74 2.39 4.86 11.98
C GLY A 74 3.29 6.09 11.98
N ALA A 75 3.84 6.43 13.15
CA ALA A 75 4.78 7.53 13.27
C ALA A 75 6.07 7.32 12.45
N SER A 76 6.83 8.38 12.21
CA SER A 76 8.16 8.24 11.59
C SER A 76 9.07 7.38 12.49
N GLY A 77 9.76 6.41 11.90
CA GLY A 77 10.69 5.53 12.61
C GLY A 77 10.07 4.31 13.32
N CYS A 78 8.77 4.05 13.20
CA CYS A 78 8.14 2.84 13.76
C CYS A 78 8.38 1.56 12.94
N GLY A 79 9.22 1.60 11.90
CA GLY A 79 9.62 0.41 11.15
C GLY A 79 8.75 0.05 9.93
N LYS A 80 7.82 0.91 9.50
CA LYS A 80 6.99 0.69 8.29
C LYS A 80 7.83 0.32 7.06
N THR A 81 8.80 1.16 6.69
CA THR A 81 9.70 0.90 5.56
C THR A 81 10.48 -0.40 5.74
N SER A 82 10.89 -0.74 6.97
CA SER A 82 11.58 -1.99 7.26
C SER A 82 10.66 -3.21 7.06
N LEU A 83 9.39 -3.12 7.46
CA LEU A 83 8.39 -4.14 7.18
C LEU A 83 8.20 -4.33 5.67
N LEU A 84 8.06 -3.23 4.91
CA LEU A 84 7.95 -3.32 3.45
C LEU A 84 9.18 -3.96 2.80
N ARG A 85 10.39 -3.68 3.29
CA ARG A 85 11.62 -4.30 2.78
C ARG A 85 11.69 -5.80 3.07
N LEU A 86 11.18 -6.25 4.21
CA LEU A 86 11.05 -7.67 4.52
C LEU A 86 10.05 -8.36 3.58
N LEU A 87 8.88 -7.74 3.36
CA LEU A 87 7.87 -8.23 2.42
C LEU A 87 8.39 -8.24 0.97
N ALA A 88 9.22 -7.27 0.58
CA ALA A 88 9.86 -7.21 -0.72
C ALA A 88 11.01 -8.23 -0.88
N GLY A 89 11.43 -8.90 0.20
CA GLY A 89 12.60 -9.78 0.21
C GLY A 89 13.94 -9.06 0.09
N TYR A 90 13.99 -7.75 0.36
CA TYR A 90 15.23 -6.96 0.37
C TYR A 90 16.03 -7.14 1.67
N GLU A 91 15.35 -7.50 2.75
CA GLU A 91 15.95 -7.76 4.06
C GLU A 91 15.50 -9.12 4.59
N ARG A 92 16.23 -9.67 5.56
CA ARG A 92 15.85 -10.90 6.26
C ARG A 92 15.50 -10.59 7.72
N PRO A 93 14.51 -11.28 8.29
CA PRO A 93 14.18 -11.11 9.69
C PRO A 93 15.33 -11.55 10.60
N THR A 94 15.39 -10.98 11.81
CA THR A 94 16.27 -11.46 12.87
C THR A 94 15.70 -12.73 13.51
N SER A 95 14.38 -12.77 13.72
CA SER A 95 13.63 -13.95 14.11
C SER A 95 12.19 -13.86 13.60
N GLY A 96 11.45 -14.96 13.69
CA GLY A 96 10.13 -15.10 13.07
C GLY A 96 10.20 -15.53 11.61
N ALA A 97 9.06 -15.55 10.94
CA ALA A 97 8.93 -15.97 9.55
C ALA A 97 8.18 -14.94 8.71
N VAL A 98 8.56 -14.86 7.43
CA VAL A 98 7.84 -14.10 6.41
C VAL A 98 7.63 -15.02 5.21
N GLU A 99 6.38 -15.24 4.85
CA GLU A 99 5.97 -15.96 3.67
C GLU A 99 5.28 -15.02 2.69
N VAL A 100 5.63 -15.13 1.42
CA VAL A 100 5.09 -14.34 0.32
C VAL A 100 4.73 -15.29 -0.79
N LEU A 101 3.48 -15.24 -1.26
CA LEU A 101 2.89 -16.15 -2.24
C LEU A 101 2.94 -17.62 -1.78
N GLY A 102 2.69 -17.84 -0.47
CA GLY A 102 2.71 -19.17 0.15
C GLY A 102 4.09 -19.82 0.23
N ARG A 103 5.16 -19.03 0.10
CA ARG A 103 6.55 -19.52 0.12
C ARG A 103 7.40 -18.68 1.09
N PRO A 104 8.36 -19.28 1.80
CA PRO A 104 9.31 -18.52 2.60
C PRO A 104 10.00 -17.43 1.77
N SER A 105 10.06 -16.21 2.28
CA SER A 105 10.72 -15.09 1.62
C SER A 105 12.22 -15.36 1.50
N SER A 106 12.66 -15.71 0.29
CA SER A 106 14.07 -16.04 -0.01
C SER A 106 14.83 -14.90 -0.68
N GLY A 107 14.12 -13.84 -1.08
CA GLY A 107 14.68 -12.69 -1.81
C GLY A 107 13.63 -12.01 -2.69
N PRO A 108 14.03 -11.01 -3.50
CA PRO A 108 13.12 -10.27 -4.37
C PRO A 108 12.51 -11.16 -5.45
N SER A 109 11.22 -10.95 -5.74
CA SER A 109 10.47 -11.68 -6.77
C SER A 109 9.87 -10.73 -7.81
N ALA A 110 9.78 -11.17 -9.06
CA ALA A 110 9.08 -10.44 -10.11
C ALA A 110 7.55 -10.40 -9.91
N GLU A 111 7.02 -11.23 -9.00
CA GLU A 111 5.61 -11.24 -8.60
C GLU A 111 5.27 -10.17 -7.55
N VAL A 112 6.29 -9.46 -7.04
CA VAL A 112 6.17 -8.37 -6.08
C VAL A 112 6.70 -7.07 -6.70
N GLY A 113 5.80 -6.15 -7.01
CA GLY A 113 6.14 -4.80 -7.46
C GLY A 113 6.40 -3.87 -6.28
N VAL A 114 7.32 -2.91 -6.42
CA VAL A 114 7.60 -1.92 -5.37
C VAL A 114 7.64 -0.51 -5.93
N VAL A 115 6.87 0.40 -5.33
CA VAL A 115 6.85 1.84 -5.63
C VAL A 115 7.29 2.61 -4.40
N PHE A 116 8.30 3.47 -4.53
CA PHE A 116 8.82 4.26 -3.42
C PHE A 116 8.41 5.74 -3.57
N GLN A 117 8.49 6.50 -2.48
CA GLN A 117 8.32 7.96 -2.45
C GLN A 117 9.17 8.68 -3.52
N HIS A 118 10.40 8.20 -3.73
CA HIS A 118 11.18 8.56 -4.90
C HIS A 118 10.92 7.57 -6.03
N ALA A 119 10.44 8.07 -7.17
CA ALA A 119 10.04 7.24 -8.32
C ALA A 119 11.14 6.26 -8.81
N ASN A 120 12.42 6.54 -8.51
CA ASN A 120 13.57 5.67 -8.78
C ASN A 120 13.58 5.13 -10.23
N LEU A 121 13.14 5.96 -11.18
CA LEU A 121 13.24 5.67 -12.61
C LEU A 121 14.71 5.71 -13.03
N PHE A 122 15.11 4.83 -13.95
CA PHE A 122 16.44 4.85 -14.55
C PHE A 122 16.62 6.16 -15.33
N PRO A 123 17.51 7.07 -14.90
CA PRO A 123 17.57 8.43 -15.44
C PRO A 123 18.09 8.49 -16.88
N TRP A 124 18.78 7.45 -17.34
CA TRP A 124 19.32 7.31 -18.70
C TRP A 124 18.38 6.54 -19.66
N LEU A 125 17.21 6.12 -19.20
CA LEU A 125 16.21 5.44 -20.04
C LEU A 125 14.99 6.34 -20.23
N THR A 126 14.37 6.28 -21.41
CA THR A 126 13.06 6.92 -21.62
C THR A 126 11.99 6.30 -20.73
N ILE A 127 10.84 6.94 -20.56
CA ILE A 127 9.75 6.38 -19.74
C ILE A 127 9.27 5.03 -20.31
N GLN A 128 9.12 4.93 -21.63
CA GLN A 128 8.86 3.68 -22.34
C GLN A 128 9.87 2.59 -21.96
N ARG A 129 11.17 2.91 -22.02
CA ARG A 129 12.24 1.94 -21.67
C ARG A 129 12.29 1.61 -20.19
N ASN A 130 11.89 2.53 -19.32
CA ASN A 130 11.73 2.28 -17.90
C ASN A 130 10.65 1.20 -17.67
N VAL A 131 9.50 1.36 -18.32
CA VAL A 131 8.38 0.40 -18.21
C VAL A 131 8.70 -0.93 -18.88
N GLU A 132 9.43 -0.93 -20.00
CA GLU A 132 9.91 -2.17 -20.65
C GLU A 132 10.91 -2.98 -19.82
N PHE A 133 11.51 -2.39 -18.77
CA PHE A 133 12.65 -3.01 -18.08
C PHE A 133 12.29 -4.36 -17.44
N GLY A 134 11.20 -4.45 -16.69
CA GLY A 134 10.76 -5.69 -16.05
C GLY A 134 10.41 -6.78 -17.07
N LEU A 135 9.69 -6.40 -18.13
CA LEU A 135 9.38 -7.27 -19.27
C LEU A 135 10.65 -7.80 -19.96
N LYS A 136 11.68 -6.95 -20.10
CA LYS A 136 12.99 -7.36 -20.63
C LYS A 136 13.66 -8.39 -19.71
N MET A 137 13.57 -8.25 -18.40
CA MET A 137 14.11 -9.24 -17.44
C MET A 137 13.35 -10.58 -17.52
N LYS A 138 12.04 -10.53 -17.79
CA LYS A 138 11.21 -11.70 -18.13
C LYS A 138 11.47 -12.27 -19.54
N ARG A 139 12.47 -11.76 -20.27
CA ARG A 139 12.84 -12.17 -21.63
C ARG A 139 11.72 -11.99 -22.68
N VAL A 140 10.79 -11.07 -22.45
CA VAL A 140 9.74 -10.74 -23.43
C VAL A 140 10.37 -10.10 -24.68
N GLY A 141 9.92 -10.54 -25.85
CA GLY A 141 10.40 -10.07 -27.15
C GLY A 141 10.25 -8.56 -27.33
N ARG A 142 11.13 -7.94 -28.12
CA ARG A 142 11.21 -6.47 -28.25
C ARG A 142 9.93 -5.80 -28.72
N ALA A 143 9.26 -6.37 -29.72
CA ALA A 143 8.01 -5.79 -30.24
C ALA A 143 6.91 -5.88 -29.18
N GLU A 144 6.79 -7.04 -28.54
CA GLU A 144 5.74 -7.30 -27.55
C GLU A 144 5.92 -6.49 -26.28
N ARG A 145 7.15 -6.41 -25.74
CA ARG A 145 7.41 -5.57 -24.55
C ARG A 145 7.09 -4.10 -24.82
N LYS A 146 7.35 -3.60 -26.04
CA LYS A 146 7.03 -2.22 -26.40
C LYS A 146 5.51 -2.02 -26.35
N ARG A 147 4.75 -2.93 -26.97
CA ARG A 147 3.28 -2.93 -26.99
C ARG A 147 2.70 -2.96 -25.57
N LEU A 148 3.14 -3.89 -24.74
CA LEU A 148 2.70 -4.04 -23.35
C LEU A 148 3.01 -2.78 -22.53
N ALA A 149 4.27 -2.30 -22.58
CA ALA A 149 4.68 -1.09 -21.86
C ALA A 149 3.87 0.15 -22.29
N SER A 150 3.57 0.31 -23.57
CA SER A 150 2.71 1.40 -24.05
C SER A 150 1.27 1.29 -23.53
N GLY A 151 0.75 0.06 -23.36
CA GLY A 151 -0.54 -0.17 -22.70
C GLY A 151 -0.56 0.35 -21.26
N TYR A 152 0.45 0.01 -20.45
CA TYR A 152 0.57 0.51 -19.08
C TYR A 152 0.79 2.03 -19.02
N LEU A 153 1.56 2.59 -19.95
CA LEU A 153 1.70 4.06 -20.04
C LEU A 153 0.37 4.73 -20.36
N SER A 154 -0.46 4.11 -21.20
CA SER A 154 -1.80 4.61 -21.47
C SER A 154 -2.69 4.57 -20.23
N GLN A 155 -2.66 3.46 -19.47
CA GLN A 155 -3.43 3.33 -18.23
C GLN A 155 -3.10 4.41 -17.20
N VAL A 156 -1.83 4.82 -17.11
CA VAL A 156 -1.41 5.90 -16.20
C VAL A 156 -1.43 7.29 -16.84
N GLY A 157 -1.92 7.44 -18.08
CA GLY A 157 -2.02 8.73 -18.77
C GLY A 157 -0.68 9.35 -19.16
N LEU A 158 0.33 8.53 -19.50
CA LEU A 158 1.68 8.95 -19.90
C LEU A 158 2.03 8.62 -21.35
N SER A 159 1.07 8.28 -22.21
CA SER A 159 1.34 7.94 -23.62
C SER A 159 2.12 9.03 -24.37
N ALA A 160 1.74 10.31 -24.18
CA ALA A 160 2.43 11.45 -24.80
C ALA A 160 3.85 11.68 -24.25
N ALA A 161 4.18 11.07 -23.10
CA ALA A 161 5.45 11.24 -22.43
C ALA A 161 6.40 10.03 -22.57
N ALA A 162 6.03 9.05 -23.39
CA ALA A 162 6.73 7.77 -23.51
C ALA A 162 8.23 7.93 -23.88
N ASP A 163 8.55 8.91 -24.72
CA ASP A 163 9.90 9.14 -25.22
C ASP A 163 10.73 10.12 -24.38
N TYR A 164 10.13 10.77 -23.37
CA TYR A 164 10.88 11.63 -22.46
C TYR A 164 11.80 10.85 -21.53
N LEU A 165 12.86 11.51 -21.07
CA LEU A 165 13.70 11.06 -19.97
C LEU A 165 13.12 11.55 -18.63
N PRO A 166 13.37 10.85 -17.51
CA PRO A 166 12.78 11.19 -16.22
C PRO A 166 13.00 12.64 -15.78
N TYR A 167 14.14 13.26 -16.06
CA TYR A 167 14.40 14.65 -15.65
C TYR A 167 13.49 15.67 -16.35
N GLN A 168 12.88 15.31 -17.48
CA GLN A 168 11.96 16.16 -18.24
C GLN A 168 10.52 16.12 -17.67
N LEU A 169 10.28 15.29 -16.65
CA LEU A 169 8.95 15.06 -16.09
C LEU A 169 8.72 15.79 -14.76
N SER A 170 7.46 16.14 -14.50
CA SER A 170 7.00 16.56 -13.17
C SER A 170 7.07 15.41 -12.15
N GLY A 171 7.01 15.73 -10.86
CA GLY A 171 7.00 14.72 -9.78
C GLY A 171 5.87 13.70 -9.93
N GLY A 172 4.65 14.18 -10.21
CA GLY A 172 3.50 13.31 -10.45
C GLY A 172 3.66 12.41 -11.68
N MET A 173 4.20 12.94 -12.78
CA MET A 173 4.48 12.15 -13.97
C MET A 173 5.56 11.08 -13.71
N LYS A 174 6.60 11.41 -12.94
CA LYS A 174 7.61 10.42 -12.51
C LYS A 174 6.96 9.29 -11.70
N GLN A 175 6.07 9.63 -10.77
CA GLN A 175 5.37 8.62 -9.95
C GLN A 175 4.45 7.72 -10.78
N ARG A 176 3.67 8.30 -11.69
CA ARG A 176 2.88 7.52 -12.66
C ARG A 176 3.75 6.58 -13.48
N GLY A 177 4.93 7.02 -13.90
CA GLY A 177 5.92 6.17 -14.59
C GLY A 177 6.45 5.03 -13.72
N ALA A 178 6.69 5.27 -12.42
CA ALA A 178 7.12 4.24 -11.48
C ALA A 178 6.03 3.19 -11.21
N ILE A 179 4.77 3.63 -11.09
CA ILE A 179 3.60 2.75 -11.01
C ILE A 179 3.49 1.89 -12.27
N ALA A 180 3.50 2.51 -13.46
CA ALA A 180 3.44 1.78 -14.73
C ALA A 180 4.58 0.76 -14.87
N ARG A 181 5.81 1.12 -14.48
CA ARG A 181 6.96 0.20 -14.50
C ARG A 181 6.75 -1.01 -13.58
N SER A 182 6.20 -0.78 -12.39
CA SER A 182 5.96 -1.85 -11.42
C SER A 182 4.86 -2.78 -11.91
N LEU A 183 3.76 -2.22 -12.44
CA LEU A 183 2.63 -2.97 -12.99
C LEU A 183 2.96 -3.72 -14.27
N ALA A 184 3.89 -3.22 -15.09
CA ALA A 184 4.27 -3.86 -16.35
C ALA A 184 4.90 -5.24 -16.17
N SER A 185 5.35 -5.58 -14.96
CA SER A 185 5.77 -6.95 -14.66
C SER A 185 4.62 -7.86 -14.24
N GLU A 186 3.36 -7.40 -14.30
CA GLU A 186 2.18 -8.14 -13.85
C GLU A 186 2.36 -8.77 -12.46
N PRO A 187 2.68 -7.97 -11.43
CA PRO A 187 2.87 -8.50 -10.09
C PRO A 187 1.52 -8.92 -9.47
N ARG A 188 1.53 -9.91 -8.58
CA ARG A 188 0.38 -10.24 -7.74
C ARG A 188 0.26 -9.30 -6.54
N ILE A 189 1.40 -8.78 -6.07
CA ILE A 189 1.49 -7.89 -4.91
C ILE A 189 2.17 -6.58 -5.31
N LEU A 190 1.57 -5.45 -4.95
CA LEU A 190 2.17 -4.11 -5.10
C LEU A 190 2.43 -3.51 -3.72
N LEU A 191 3.71 -3.33 -3.40
CA LEU A 191 4.16 -2.66 -2.19
C LEU A 191 4.42 -1.18 -2.50
N MET A 192 3.91 -0.27 -1.67
CA MET A 192 4.08 1.16 -1.86
C MET A 192 4.58 1.83 -0.57
N ASP A 193 5.72 2.52 -0.63
CA ASP A 193 6.32 3.23 0.51
C ASP A 193 6.17 4.75 0.34
N GLU A 194 5.17 5.33 1.01
CA GLU A 194 4.83 6.77 0.96
C GLU A 194 4.85 7.37 -0.47
N PRO A 195 4.20 6.72 -1.46
CA PRO A 195 4.37 7.05 -2.87
C PRO A 195 3.92 8.46 -3.25
N PHE A 196 3.12 9.12 -2.39
CA PHE A 196 2.51 10.42 -2.66
C PHE A 196 3.01 11.56 -1.76
N GLY A 197 3.92 11.30 -0.82
CA GLY A 197 4.32 12.27 0.21
C GLY A 197 4.97 13.54 -0.33
N ALA A 198 5.60 13.49 -1.51
CA ALA A 198 6.29 14.63 -2.12
C ALA A 198 5.46 15.41 -3.16
N LEU A 199 4.16 15.12 -3.29
CA LEU A 199 3.29 15.68 -4.33
C LEU A 199 2.39 16.80 -3.79
N ASP A 200 2.00 17.74 -4.65
CA ASP A 200 0.93 18.70 -4.34
C ASP A 200 -0.43 18.00 -4.21
N ALA A 201 -1.39 18.66 -3.56
CA ALA A 201 -2.67 18.07 -3.19
C ALA A 201 -3.48 17.54 -4.41
N ILE A 202 -3.52 18.30 -5.52
CA ILE A 202 -4.29 17.92 -6.71
C ILE A 202 -3.63 16.74 -7.40
N THR A 203 -2.31 16.78 -7.58
CA THR A 203 -1.56 15.66 -8.17
C THR A 203 -1.68 14.40 -7.33
N ARG A 204 -1.65 14.54 -5.99
CA ARG A 204 -1.84 13.46 -5.03
C ARG A 204 -3.22 12.81 -5.17
N GLU A 205 -4.31 13.57 -5.12
CA GLU A 205 -5.68 13.04 -5.23
C GLU A 205 -5.89 12.30 -6.55
N ASN A 206 -5.37 12.84 -7.65
CA ASN A 206 -5.43 12.18 -8.97
C ASN A 206 -4.69 10.83 -8.98
N LEU A 207 -3.54 10.74 -8.30
CA LEU A 207 -2.75 9.52 -8.20
C LEU A 207 -3.39 8.48 -7.28
N GLN A 208 -3.98 8.91 -6.17
CA GLN A 208 -4.75 8.03 -5.27
C GLN A 208 -5.93 7.40 -6.02
N THR A 209 -6.70 8.20 -6.76
CA THR A 209 -7.82 7.71 -7.58
C THR A 209 -7.35 6.77 -8.70
N LEU A 210 -6.21 7.07 -9.34
CA LEU A 210 -5.60 6.17 -10.33
C LEU A 210 -5.25 4.81 -9.71
N VAL A 211 -4.54 4.80 -8.58
CA VAL A 211 -4.12 3.54 -7.92
C VAL A 211 -5.34 2.74 -7.46
N LYS A 212 -6.35 3.39 -6.87
CA LYS A 212 -7.61 2.74 -6.48
C LYS A 212 -8.33 2.12 -7.68
N SER A 213 -8.36 2.81 -8.82
CA SER A 213 -8.97 2.31 -10.06
C SER A 213 -8.21 1.09 -10.63
N ILE A 214 -6.88 1.16 -10.67
CA ILE A 214 -6.03 0.05 -11.12
C ILE A 214 -6.25 -1.16 -10.20
N TRP A 215 -6.22 -0.96 -8.89
CA TRP A 215 -6.46 -2.02 -7.92
C TRP A 215 -7.82 -2.71 -8.15
N ARG A 216 -8.92 -1.94 -8.25
CA ARG A 216 -10.27 -2.47 -8.53
C ARG A 216 -10.36 -3.27 -9.83
N THR A 217 -9.66 -2.84 -10.88
CA THR A 217 -9.77 -3.46 -12.21
C THR A 217 -8.87 -4.68 -12.37
N THR A 218 -7.82 -4.80 -11.56
CA THR A 218 -6.82 -5.87 -11.68
C THR A 218 -6.93 -6.94 -10.59
N GLY A 219 -7.55 -6.62 -9.45
CA GLY A 219 -7.60 -7.52 -8.29
C GLY A 219 -6.24 -7.76 -7.62
N LEU A 220 -5.23 -6.93 -7.91
CA LEU A 220 -3.92 -7.06 -7.29
C LEU A 220 -3.99 -6.81 -5.77
N THR A 221 -3.04 -7.35 -5.02
CA THR A 221 -2.96 -7.10 -3.56
C THR A 221 -2.05 -5.92 -3.28
N VAL A 222 -2.52 -4.93 -2.53
CA VAL A 222 -1.76 -3.72 -2.21
C VAL A 222 -1.36 -3.68 -0.75
N PHE A 223 -0.09 -3.44 -0.49
CA PHE A 223 0.42 -3.04 0.83
C PHE A 223 0.97 -1.62 0.73
N PHE A 224 0.31 -0.69 1.39
CA PHE A 224 0.54 0.74 1.22
C PHE A 224 0.94 1.38 2.55
N ILE A 225 2.13 1.97 2.60
CA ILE A 225 2.59 2.71 3.76
C ILE A 225 2.32 4.20 3.56
N THR A 226 1.75 4.81 4.60
CA THR A 226 1.59 6.26 4.67
C THR A 226 1.60 6.76 6.11
N HIS A 227 1.72 8.07 6.25
CA HIS A 227 1.45 8.80 7.49
C HIS A 227 0.18 9.66 7.38
N ASP A 228 -0.51 9.66 6.23
CA ASP A 228 -1.73 10.43 5.98
C ASP A 228 -2.96 9.58 6.28
N VAL A 229 -3.77 10.02 7.24
CA VAL A 229 -5.01 9.34 7.65
C VAL A 229 -6.06 9.38 6.52
N ASP A 230 -6.09 10.44 5.72
CA ASP A 230 -7.03 10.58 4.62
C ASP A 230 -6.73 9.52 3.54
N GLU A 231 -5.46 9.18 3.33
CA GLU A 231 -5.04 8.10 2.43
C GLU A 231 -5.51 6.73 2.91
N ALA A 232 -5.37 6.45 4.21
CA ALA A 232 -5.83 5.20 4.81
C ALA A 232 -7.34 5.04 4.67
N LEU A 233 -8.11 6.09 4.97
CA LEU A 233 -9.57 6.06 4.89
C LEU A 233 -10.08 5.99 3.44
N TYR A 234 -9.36 6.59 2.49
CA TYR A 234 -9.80 6.60 1.08
C TYR A 234 -9.43 5.33 0.31
N LEU A 235 -8.22 4.80 0.54
CA LEU A 235 -7.65 3.70 -0.24
C LEU A 235 -7.86 2.33 0.42
N GLY A 236 -7.70 2.26 1.74
CA GLY A 236 -7.60 1.00 2.46
C GLY A 236 -8.94 0.27 2.53
N SER A 237 -8.92 -1.01 2.22
CA SER A 237 -9.94 -1.96 2.69
C SER A 237 -9.74 -2.33 4.16
N ARG A 238 -8.48 -2.31 4.60
CA ARG A 238 -8.02 -2.64 5.95
C ARG A 238 -6.94 -1.64 6.36
N ILE A 239 -6.95 -1.22 7.61
CA ILE A 239 -6.03 -0.23 8.16
C ILE A 239 -5.30 -0.87 9.34
N VAL A 240 -3.97 -0.89 9.24
CA VAL A 240 -3.05 -1.35 10.28
C VAL A 240 -2.30 -0.14 10.82
N VAL A 241 -2.25 0.01 12.13
CA VAL A 241 -1.52 1.08 12.81
C VAL A 241 -0.32 0.47 13.53
N LEU A 242 0.89 0.89 13.13
CA LEU A 242 2.14 0.54 13.79
C LEU A 242 2.57 1.61 14.78
N ASN A 243 2.74 1.20 16.03
CA ASN A 243 3.10 2.06 17.16
C ASN A 243 4.48 1.67 17.73
N GLY A 244 5.14 2.64 18.38
CA GLY A 244 6.39 2.42 19.09
C GLY A 244 7.67 2.37 18.23
N SER A 245 8.80 2.19 18.90
CA SER A 245 10.12 1.91 18.33
C SER A 245 10.87 1.05 19.37
N PRO A 246 10.78 -0.29 19.32
CA PRO A 246 10.41 -1.11 18.15
C PRO A 246 8.91 -1.03 17.79
N GLY A 247 8.62 -1.17 16.50
CA GLY A 247 7.29 -1.14 15.94
C GLY A 247 6.50 -2.41 16.22
N GLN A 248 5.26 -2.24 16.65
CA GLN A 248 4.29 -3.29 16.91
C GLN A 248 2.92 -2.92 16.31
N ILE A 249 2.08 -3.91 16.02
CA ILE A 249 0.70 -3.64 15.59
C ILE A 249 -0.09 -3.19 16.80
N GLY A 250 -0.47 -1.92 16.83
CA GLY A 250 -1.34 -1.35 17.85
C GLY A 250 -2.82 -1.46 17.49
N THR A 251 -3.16 -1.44 16.20
CA THR A 251 -4.54 -1.58 15.71
C THR A 251 -4.54 -2.22 14.34
N ASP A 252 -5.52 -3.09 14.11
CA ASP A 252 -5.76 -3.74 12.82
C ASP A 252 -7.27 -3.90 12.63
N ILE A 253 -7.83 -3.11 11.72
CA ILE A 253 -9.28 -2.98 11.56
C ILE A 253 -9.67 -2.95 10.08
N ALA A 254 -10.86 -3.47 9.78
CA ALA A 254 -11.52 -3.17 8.52
C ALA A 254 -11.82 -1.66 8.43
N ASN A 255 -11.68 -1.06 7.25
CA ASN A 255 -12.00 0.35 7.06
C ASN A 255 -13.52 0.53 6.90
N PRO A 256 -14.22 1.22 7.82
CA PRO A 256 -15.67 1.38 7.73
C PRO A 256 -16.13 2.31 6.60
N LEU A 257 -15.22 3.13 6.06
CA LEU A 257 -15.46 4.03 4.92
C LEU A 257 -15.02 3.44 3.59
N PHE A 258 -14.56 2.19 3.58
CA PHE A 258 -14.14 1.50 2.38
C PHE A 258 -15.26 1.50 1.32
N GLU A 259 -14.89 1.92 0.11
CA GLU A 259 -15.76 2.08 -1.07
C GLU A 259 -17.01 2.96 -0.92
N ARG A 260 -17.16 3.71 0.18
CA ARG A 260 -18.31 4.61 0.36
C ARG A 260 -18.29 5.80 -0.59
N GLU A 261 -17.09 6.23 -1.00
CA GLU A 261 -16.90 7.43 -1.82
C GLU A 261 -15.87 7.22 -2.95
N ASP A 262 -16.06 7.96 -4.04
CA ASP A 262 -15.28 7.88 -5.29
C ASP A 262 -14.19 8.97 -5.41
N SER A 263 -14.12 9.89 -4.45
CA SER A 263 -13.12 10.95 -4.38
C SER A 263 -12.78 11.30 -2.94
N VAL A 264 -11.57 11.84 -2.73
CA VAL A 264 -11.11 12.30 -1.40
C VAL A 264 -11.98 13.45 -0.92
N THR A 265 -12.38 14.33 -1.82
CA THR A 265 -13.26 15.46 -1.51
C THR A 265 -14.61 14.99 -0.94
N ARG A 266 -15.26 14.00 -1.56
CA ARG A 266 -16.53 13.46 -1.03
C ARG A 266 -16.34 12.67 0.25
N LEU A 267 -15.24 11.92 0.37
CA LEU A 267 -14.87 11.24 1.62
C LEU A 267 -14.83 12.23 2.79
N ARG A 268 -14.19 13.39 2.62
CA ARG A 268 -14.12 14.43 3.66
C ARG A 268 -15.48 15.01 4.05
N SER A 269 -16.46 14.96 3.15
CA SER A 269 -17.84 15.38 3.40
C SER A 269 -18.73 14.26 3.95
N HIS A 270 -18.25 13.01 4.00
CA HIS A 270 -19.00 11.90 4.54
C HIS A 270 -19.27 12.11 6.04
N LYS A 271 -20.50 11.87 6.49
CA LYS A 271 -20.95 12.15 7.87
C LYS A 271 -20.06 11.50 8.95
N ASP A 272 -19.48 10.35 8.63
CA ASP A 272 -18.71 9.52 9.56
C ASP A 272 -17.20 9.79 9.48
N TYR A 273 -16.76 10.65 8.56
CA TYR A 273 -15.35 10.93 8.29
C TYR A 273 -14.62 11.55 9.49
N ALA A 274 -15.21 12.54 10.14
CA ALA A 274 -14.57 13.21 11.27
C ALA A 274 -14.32 12.22 12.42
N ALA A 275 -15.32 11.40 12.76
CA ALA A 275 -15.19 10.37 13.78
C ALA A 275 -14.12 9.33 13.41
N ALA A 276 -14.09 8.91 12.14
CA ALA A 276 -13.10 7.97 11.62
C ALA A 276 -11.66 8.48 11.76
N ARG A 277 -11.46 9.72 11.33
CA ARG A 277 -10.17 10.38 11.36
C ARG A 277 -9.68 10.56 12.80
N ASP A 278 -10.56 11.02 13.69
CA ASP A 278 -10.23 11.21 15.11
C ASP A 278 -9.92 9.89 15.80
N HIS A 279 -10.60 8.80 15.43
CA HIS A 279 -10.29 7.46 15.95
C HIS A 279 -8.86 7.04 15.57
N LEU A 280 -8.50 7.14 14.28
CA LEU A 280 -7.18 6.75 13.80
C LEU A 280 -6.05 7.63 14.36
N LEU A 281 -6.29 8.94 14.50
CA LEU A 281 -5.31 9.85 15.11
C LEU A 281 -5.01 9.45 16.56
N LYS A 282 -6.03 9.14 17.37
CA LYS A 282 -5.82 8.66 18.75
C LYS A 282 -5.02 7.36 18.81
N ARG A 283 -5.21 6.46 17.85
CA ARG A 283 -4.43 5.20 17.75
C ARG A 283 -2.98 5.42 17.35
N LEU A 284 -2.69 6.48 16.59
CA LEU A 284 -1.33 6.86 16.22
C LEU A 284 -0.54 7.50 17.36
N GLU A 285 -1.23 8.13 18.30
CA GLU A 285 -0.65 8.79 19.46
C GLU A 285 -0.42 7.84 20.66
N SER A 286 -1.05 6.67 20.66
CA SER A 286 -0.99 5.67 21.74
C SER A 286 0.18 4.69 21.61
#